data_AF-A0A944N763-F1
#
_entry.id   AF-A0A944N763-F1
#
_cell.length_a   1.000
_cell.length_b   1.000
_cell.length_c   1.000
_cell.angle_alpha   90.00
_cell.angle_beta   90.00
_cell.angle_gamma   90.00
#
_symmetry.space_group_name_H-M   'P 1'
#
loop_
_entity.id
_entity.type
_entity.pdbx_description
1 polymer ?
#
loop_
_entity_poly.entity_id
_entity_poly.type
_entity_poly.pdbx_seq_one_letter_code
_entity_poly.pdbx_strand_id
1 'polypeptide(L)'
;MQVKLYTILMLLGLSGCSYLNLLFETDEKLVIDTKPTKAKVYTVEGKEVGQTPLMLGKAESSSLRDEDFFYLVVKKPGHLDQLIVVPANGIDNYTVKLFAYNQEHFSRWVLDAYGERTNQLIRELLKIQGLLLQKKYQSAQKRLLAFQGSFPGVAASYTMLGNIHFINKQYEEAQAQFLRAISIDPQDQTATRFLAVVRKILE
;
A
#
# COMPACT_ATOMS: atom_id res chain seq x y z
N MET A 1 44.85 -46.75 -39.28
CA MET A 1 46.23 -46.54 -38.82
C MET A 1 46.69 -45.19 -39.36
N GLN A 2 47.25 -44.37 -38.46
CA GLN A 2 47.84 -43.03 -38.63
C GLN A 2 46.95 -41.79 -38.61
N VAL A 3 47.44 -40.88 -37.77
CA VAL A 3 46.95 -39.63 -37.19
C VAL A 3 47.75 -38.49 -37.84
N LYS A 4 47.18 -37.29 -38.03
CA LYS A 4 47.70 -36.03 -37.43
C LYS A 4 47.01 -34.74 -37.92
N LEU A 5 46.53 -34.03 -36.90
CA LEU A 5 46.26 -32.61 -36.74
C LEU A 5 47.51 -31.75 -37.07
N TYR A 6 47.36 -30.55 -37.64
CA TYR A 6 47.95 -29.27 -37.16
C TYR A 6 47.56 -28.07 -38.07
N THR A 7 47.72 -26.89 -37.50
CA THR A 7 46.96 -25.64 -37.63
C THR A 7 47.74 -24.56 -38.42
N ILE A 8 47.05 -23.47 -38.83
CA ILE A 8 47.49 -22.05 -39.01
C ILE A 8 47.42 -21.44 -40.44
N LEU A 9 46.35 -20.65 -40.63
CA LEU A 9 46.29 -19.23 -41.01
C LEU A 9 47.06 -18.68 -42.25
N MET A 10 46.31 -18.19 -43.25
CA MET A 10 46.60 -16.92 -43.93
C MET A 10 45.36 -16.31 -44.62
N LEU A 11 44.90 -15.20 -44.05
CA LEU A 11 44.21 -14.03 -44.65
C LEU A 11 44.85 -13.65 -46.01
N LEU A 12 44.24 -13.10 -47.07
CA LEU A 12 43.12 -12.16 -47.28
C LEU A 12 42.80 -12.16 -48.80
N GLY A 13 41.54 -11.92 -49.17
CA GLY A 13 41.15 -11.71 -50.57
C GLY A 13 39.75 -11.15 -50.71
N LEU A 14 39.60 -9.86 -50.41
CA LEU A 14 38.40 -9.04 -50.51
C LEU A 14 37.66 -9.19 -51.84
N SER A 15 36.39 -9.61 -51.82
CA SER A 15 35.35 -9.18 -52.78
C SER A 15 34.02 -9.90 -52.47
N GLY A 16 33.12 -9.22 -51.75
CA GLY A 16 31.77 -9.76 -51.54
C GLY A 16 30.99 -9.24 -50.34
N CYS A 17 31.19 -7.98 -49.92
CA CYS A 17 30.18 -7.31 -49.10
C CYS A 17 28.92 -7.12 -49.97
N SER A 18 27.88 -7.94 -49.80
CA SER A 18 26.45 -7.58 -50.05
C SER A 18 25.42 -8.69 -49.80
N TYR A 19 25.79 -9.94 -49.49
CA TYR A 19 24.80 -11.03 -49.36
C TYR A 19 24.56 -11.60 -47.95
N LEU A 20 25.24 -11.06 -46.92
CA LEU A 20 25.11 -11.55 -45.55
C LEU A 20 24.54 -10.50 -44.57
N ASN A 21 23.70 -9.59 -45.06
CA ASN A 21 22.91 -8.67 -44.22
C ASN A 21 21.40 -8.96 -44.29
N LEU A 22 20.98 -10.10 -44.86
CA LEU A 22 19.56 -10.36 -45.16
C LEU A 22 18.86 -11.38 -44.25
N LEU A 23 19.39 -11.79 -43.09
CA LEU A 23 18.72 -12.81 -42.28
C LEU A 23 18.67 -12.64 -40.76
N PHE A 24 19.20 -11.56 -40.17
CA PHE A 24 18.97 -11.29 -38.75
C PHE A 24 18.90 -9.78 -38.48
N GLU A 25 17.84 -9.13 -38.99
CA GLU A 25 17.28 -7.99 -38.26
C GLU A 25 16.68 -8.59 -36.99
N THR A 26 17.45 -8.60 -35.90
CA THR A 26 16.88 -8.84 -34.58
C THR A 26 16.01 -7.63 -34.28
N ASP A 27 14.73 -7.70 -34.66
CA ASP A 27 13.76 -6.67 -34.29
C ASP A 27 13.85 -6.51 -32.77
N GLU A 28 14.40 -5.39 -32.31
CA GLU A 28 14.40 -5.02 -30.89
C GLU A 28 12.93 -4.92 -30.46
N LYS A 29 12.46 -5.95 -29.76
CA LYS A 29 11.07 -6.09 -29.32
C LYS A 29 11.02 -6.07 -27.81
N LEU A 30 10.24 -5.15 -27.27
CA LEU A 30 9.84 -5.18 -25.87
C LEU A 30 8.81 -6.30 -25.71
N VAL A 31 9.04 -7.22 -24.78
CA VAL A 31 8.09 -8.30 -24.48
C VAL A 31 7.63 -8.20 -23.04
N ILE A 32 6.32 -8.08 -22.85
CA ILE A 32 5.70 -8.06 -21.52
C ILE A 32 4.72 -9.23 -21.43
N ASP A 33 5.03 -10.20 -20.59
CA ASP A 33 4.13 -11.30 -20.26
C ASP A 33 3.63 -11.18 -18.81
N THR A 34 2.51 -11.83 -18.50
CA THR A 34 1.96 -11.87 -17.15
C THR A 34 1.67 -13.28 -16.66
N LYS A 35 1.65 -13.44 -15.34
CA LYS A 35 1.16 -14.64 -14.67
C LYS A 35 0.00 -14.28 -13.73
N PRO A 36 -1.25 -14.70 -14.02
CA PRO A 36 -1.70 -15.38 -15.23
C PRO A 36 -1.62 -14.51 -16.51
N THR A 37 -1.43 -15.15 -17.66
CA THR A 37 -1.31 -14.49 -18.98
C THR A 37 -2.65 -13.91 -19.47
N LYS A 38 -2.70 -13.22 -20.61
CA LYS A 38 -3.89 -12.53 -21.15
C LYS A 38 -4.42 -11.43 -20.23
N ALA A 39 -3.54 -10.53 -19.80
CA ALA A 39 -3.89 -9.30 -19.11
C ALA A 39 -3.86 -8.13 -20.10
N LYS A 40 -4.79 -7.19 -19.98
CA LYS A 40 -4.81 -5.98 -20.81
C LYS A 40 -3.75 -5.00 -20.34
N VAL A 41 -3.11 -4.33 -21.27
CA VAL A 41 -2.04 -3.36 -21.01
C VAL A 41 -2.50 -1.98 -21.49
N TYR A 42 -2.32 -0.97 -20.66
CA TYR A 42 -2.72 0.41 -20.90
C TYR A 42 -1.55 1.36 -20.65
N THR A 43 -1.57 2.54 -21.27
CA THR A 43 -0.76 3.67 -20.82
C THR A 43 -1.32 4.23 -19.50
N VAL A 44 -0.55 5.07 -18.82
CA VAL A 44 -1.01 5.73 -17.57
C VAL A 44 -2.20 6.68 -17.81
N GLU A 45 -2.35 7.21 -19.03
CA GLU A 45 -3.51 8.01 -19.46
C GLU A 45 -4.74 7.17 -19.81
N GLY A 46 -4.62 5.83 -19.76
CA GLY A 46 -5.72 4.90 -19.98
C GLY A 46 -5.92 4.47 -21.44
N LYS A 47 -4.99 4.77 -22.35
CA LYS A 47 -5.05 4.27 -23.73
C LYS A 47 -4.69 2.78 -23.75
N GLU A 48 -5.54 1.94 -24.34
CA GLU A 48 -5.25 0.50 -24.48
C GLU A 48 -4.09 0.29 -25.47
N VAL A 49 -3.07 -0.44 -25.02
CA VAL A 49 -1.86 -0.77 -25.79
C VAL A 49 -1.97 -2.19 -26.37
N GLY A 50 -2.55 -3.13 -25.62
CA GLY A 50 -2.75 -4.50 -26.08
C GLY A 50 -3.00 -5.48 -24.95
N GLN A 51 -2.60 -6.74 -25.15
CA GLN A 51 -2.77 -7.83 -24.18
C GLN A 51 -1.48 -8.65 -24.05
N THR A 52 -1.21 -9.17 -22.86
CA THR A 52 -0.06 -10.05 -22.60
C THR A 52 -0.25 -11.49 -23.13
N PRO A 53 0.78 -12.13 -23.71
CA PRO A 53 2.11 -11.60 -23.97
C PRO A 53 2.07 -10.47 -25.02
N LEU A 54 2.58 -9.30 -24.65
CA LEU A 54 2.57 -8.10 -25.47
C LEU A 54 3.95 -7.97 -26.08
N MET A 55 4.02 -7.84 -27.40
CA MET A 55 5.26 -7.64 -28.14
C MET A 55 5.15 -6.31 -28.89
N LEU A 56 6.05 -5.37 -28.59
CA LEU A 56 6.08 -4.07 -29.25
C LEU A 56 7.42 -3.88 -29.96
N GLY A 57 7.37 -3.53 -31.24
CA GLY A 57 8.57 -3.12 -31.97
C GLY A 57 9.09 -1.74 -31.52
N LYS A 58 10.30 -1.39 -31.95
CA LYS A 58 10.93 -0.09 -31.65
C LYS A 58 10.07 1.13 -32.05
N ALA A 59 9.42 1.09 -33.21
CA ALA A 59 8.59 2.19 -33.69
C ALA A 59 7.30 2.36 -32.85
N GLU A 60 6.60 1.25 -32.57
CA GLU A 60 5.36 1.25 -31.80
C GLU A 60 5.58 1.67 -30.34
N SER A 61 6.70 1.22 -29.77
CA SER A 61 7.08 1.52 -28.39
C SER A 61 7.64 2.94 -28.20
N SER A 62 8.23 3.56 -29.22
CA SER A 62 8.80 4.91 -29.12
C SER A 62 7.80 5.98 -28.64
N SER A 63 6.52 5.83 -28.97
CA SER A 63 5.44 6.76 -28.58
C SER A 63 4.85 6.51 -27.19
N LEU A 64 5.28 5.46 -26.50
CA LEU A 64 4.70 4.96 -25.24
C LEU A 64 5.66 5.06 -24.05
N ARG A 65 6.84 5.65 -24.26
CA ARG A 65 7.90 5.82 -23.26
C ARG A 65 8.28 7.28 -23.07
N ASP A 66 8.85 7.56 -21.91
CA ASP A 66 9.72 8.72 -21.71
C ASP A 66 11.14 8.39 -22.20
N GLU A 67 12.14 9.25 -21.92
CA GLU A 67 13.54 9.03 -22.33
C GLU A 67 14.05 7.63 -21.95
N ASP A 68 13.74 7.16 -20.73
CA ASP A 68 14.33 5.94 -20.16
C ASP A 68 13.33 4.82 -19.83
N PHE A 69 12.01 5.09 -19.75
CA PHE A 69 11.05 4.12 -19.20
C PHE A 69 9.67 4.12 -19.90
N PHE A 70 9.08 2.93 -19.95
CA PHE A 70 7.66 2.72 -20.16
C PHE A 70 6.92 2.71 -18.82
N TYR A 71 5.82 3.45 -18.75
CA TYR A 71 4.88 3.41 -17.64
C TYR A 71 3.58 2.79 -18.13
N LEU A 72 3.36 1.53 -17.78
CA LEU A 72 2.23 0.76 -18.27
C LEU A 72 1.39 0.25 -17.11
N VAL A 73 0.08 0.25 -17.28
CA VAL A 73 -0.85 -0.33 -16.33
C VAL A 73 -1.35 -1.65 -16.89
N VAL A 74 -1.08 -2.73 -16.17
CA VAL A 74 -1.57 -4.06 -16.51
C VAL A 74 -2.82 -4.35 -15.70
N LYS A 75 -3.91 -4.70 -16.38
CA LYS A 75 -5.20 -5.00 -15.78
C LYS A 75 -5.66 -6.40 -16.16
N LYS A 76 -6.13 -7.15 -15.18
CA LYS A 76 -6.79 -8.44 -15.42
C LYS A 76 -7.99 -8.58 -14.49
N PRO A 77 -9.18 -8.95 -15.00
CA PRO A 77 -10.32 -9.22 -14.16
C PRO A 77 -9.97 -10.18 -13.02
N GLY A 78 -10.41 -9.85 -11.80
CA GLY A 78 -10.10 -10.62 -10.61
C GLY A 78 -8.68 -10.43 -10.05
N HIS A 79 -7.89 -9.49 -10.58
CA HIS A 79 -6.54 -9.17 -10.12
C HIS A 79 -6.36 -7.67 -9.96
N LEU A 80 -5.41 -7.27 -9.12
CA LEU A 80 -5.06 -5.87 -8.92
C LEU A 80 -4.45 -5.26 -10.18
N ASP A 81 -4.90 -4.06 -10.50
CA ASP A 81 -4.24 -3.21 -11.48
C ASP A 81 -2.81 -2.94 -11.01
N GLN A 82 -1.84 -3.20 -11.88
CA GLN A 82 -0.43 -3.07 -11.56
C GLN A 82 0.24 -2.07 -12.49
N LEU A 83 0.75 -0.97 -11.93
CA LEU A 83 1.67 -0.09 -12.63
C LEU A 83 3.03 -0.79 -12.72
N ILE A 84 3.52 -0.96 -13.94
CA ILE A 84 4.85 -1.48 -14.22
C ILE A 84 5.69 -0.37 -14.84
N VAL A 85 6.93 -0.26 -14.36
CA VAL A 85 7.95 0.64 -14.90
C VAL A 85 8.99 -0.24 -15.55
N VAL A 86 9.11 -0.11 -16.85
CA VAL A 86 9.95 -0.99 -17.67
C VAL A 86 11.00 -0.14 -18.37
N PRO A 87 12.31 -0.39 -18.16
CA PRO A 87 13.36 0.30 -18.90
C PRO A 87 13.15 0.24 -20.41
N ALA A 88 13.43 1.35 -21.10
CA ALA A 88 13.39 1.44 -22.55
C ALA A 88 14.66 0.94 -23.25
N ASN A 89 15.58 0.34 -22.48
CA ASN A 89 16.91 -0.07 -22.89
C ASN A 89 16.94 -1.53 -23.30
N GLY A 90 16.84 -1.81 -24.62
CA GLY A 90 17.18 -3.12 -25.19
C GLY A 90 16.22 -4.28 -24.88
N ILE A 91 16.51 -5.43 -25.49
CA ILE A 91 15.66 -6.61 -25.63
C ILE A 91 15.45 -7.31 -24.29
N ASP A 92 14.47 -6.87 -23.51
CA ASP A 92 14.16 -7.48 -22.23
C ASP A 92 12.75 -8.07 -22.21
N ASN A 93 12.68 -9.34 -21.80
CA ASN A 93 11.44 -10.05 -21.55
C ASN A 93 11.02 -9.82 -20.09
N TYR A 94 9.94 -9.08 -19.87
CA TYR A 94 9.42 -8.77 -18.55
C TYR A 94 8.25 -9.69 -18.22
N THR A 95 8.38 -10.48 -17.15
CA THR A 95 7.27 -11.29 -16.62
C THR A 95 6.70 -10.65 -15.37
N VAL A 96 5.45 -10.20 -15.45
CA VAL A 96 4.74 -9.55 -14.35
C VAL A 96 3.84 -10.55 -13.65
N LYS A 97 4.08 -10.81 -12.37
CA LYS A 97 3.17 -11.63 -11.57
C LYS A 97 1.99 -10.77 -11.11
N LEU A 98 0.79 -11.10 -11.56
CA LEU A 98 -0.43 -10.44 -11.13
C LEU A 98 -0.97 -11.10 -9.86
N PHE A 99 -1.50 -10.28 -8.97
CA PHE A 99 -2.05 -10.73 -7.71
C PHE A 99 -3.56 -10.70 -7.79
N ALA A 100 -4.20 -11.85 -7.56
CA ALA A 100 -5.65 -11.94 -7.51
C ALA A 100 -6.20 -11.07 -6.37
N TYR A 101 -7.38 -10.49 -6.55
CA TYR A 101 -8.17 -9.97 -5.44
C TYR A 101 -8.51 -11.15 -4.53
N ASN A 102 -7.86 -11.26 -3.39
CA ASN A 102 -8.24 -12.18 -2.34
C ASN A 102 -8.39 -11.40 -1.01
N GLN A 103 -9.18 -11.95 -0.10
CA GLN A 103 -9.45 -11.37 1.23
C GLN A 103 -8.15 -11.08 2.00
N GLU A 104 -7.12 -11.88 1.73
CA GLU A 104 -5.80 -11.76 2.32
C GLU A 104 -4.99 -10.57 1.77
N HIS A 105 -5.15 -10.18 0.50
CA HIS A 105 -4.38 -9.11 -0.12
C HIS A 105 -4.84 -7.73 0.35
N PHE A 106 -6.16 -7.52 0.43
CA PHE A 106 -6.70 -6.32 1.07
C PHE A 106 -6.23 -6.25 2.52
N SER A 107 -6.29 -7.37 3.25
CA SER A 107 -5.76 -7.44 4.61
C SER A 107 -4.26 -7.11 4.69
N ARG A 108 -3.43 -7.69 3.83
CA ARG A 108 -1.97 -7.56 3.90
C ARG A 108 -1.43 -6.20 3.45
N TRP A 109 -2.17 -5.42 2.67
CA TRP A 109 -1.71 -4.09 2.23
C TRP A 109 -2.47 -2.95 2.90
N VAL A 110 -3.79 -3.10 3.04
CA VAL A 110 -4.63 -2.11 3.72
C VAL A 110 -4.52 -2.33 5.24
N LEU A 111 -4.74 -3.54 5.75
CA LEU A 111 -4.67 -3.76 7.19
C LEU A 111 -3.24 -3.79 7.74
N ASP A 112 -2.17 -4.07 6.99
CA ASP A 112 -0.80 -3.90 7.56
C ASP A 112 -0.48 -2.41 7.77
N ALA A 113 -0.87 -1.55 6.83
CA ALA A 113 -0.66 -0.10 6.93
C ALA A 113 -1.51 0.54 8.05
N TYR A 114 -2.74 0.05 8.26
CA TYR A 114 -3.63 0.53 9.34
C TYR A 114 -3.50 -0.28 10.64
N GLY A 115 -2.86 -1.45 10.59
CA GLY A 115 -2.93 -2.49 11.60
C GLY A 115 -2.11 -2.16 12.82
N GLU A 116 -0.86 -1.74 12.67
CA GLU A 116 -0.04 -1.52 13.86
C GLU A 116 -0.57 -0.36 14.71
N ARG A 117 -0.96 0.75 14.09
CA ARG A 117 -1.53 1.90 14.81
C ARG A 117 -2.88 1.57 15.44
N THR A 118 -3.74 0.82 14.73
CA THR A 118 -5.04 0.39 15.25
C THR A 118 -4.88 -0.64 16.37
N ASN A 119 -3.95 -1.58 16.22
CA ASN A 119 -3.63 -2.57 17.25
C ASN A 119 -3.07 -1.90 18.50
N GLN A 120 -2.18 -0.91 18.35
CA GLN A 120 -1.69 -0.11 19.46
C GLN A 120 -2.81 0.63 20.18
N LEU A 121 -3.70 1.29 19.42
CA LEU A 121 -4.89 1.97 19.95
C LEU A 121 -5.73 0.99 20.79
N ILE A 122 -6.11 -0.15 20.23
CA ILE A 122 -6.97 -1.13 20.91
C ILE A 122 -6.28 -1.68 22.17
N ARG A 123 -4.99 -2.08 22.07
CA ARG A 123 -4.23 -2.62 23.21
C ARG A 123 -4.15 -1.63 24.36
N GLU A 124 -3.87 -0.36 24.09
CA GLU A 124 -3.79 0.64 25.16
C GLU A 124 -5.16 0.95 25.77
N LEU A 125 -6.22 1.01 24.96
CA LEU A 125 -7.58 1.21 25.48
C LEU A 125 -8.01 0.07 26.41
N LEU A 126 -7.72 -1.18 26.03
CA LEU A 126 -8.01 -2.36 26.86
C LEU A 126 -7.20 -2.38 28.16
N LYS A 127 -5.91 -2.00 28.13
CA LYS A 127 -5.10 -1.87 29.36
C LYS A 127 -5.68 -0.81 30.30
N ILE A 128 -6.13 0.32 29.76
CA ILE A 128 -6.79 1.39 30.54
C ILE A 128 -8.07 0.85 31.16
N GLN A 129 -8.93 0.17 30.40
CA GLN A 129 -10.14 -0.46 30.94
C GLN A 129 -9.82 -1.46 32.06
N GLY A 130 -8.77 -2.28 31.89
CA GLY A 130 -8.30 -3.19 32.94
C GLY A 130 -7.89 -2.46 34.23
N LEU A 131 -7.24 -1.29 34.13
CA LEU A 131 -6.91 -0.45 35.29
C LEU A 131 -8.16 0.13 35.96
N LEU A 132 -9.14 0.57 35.16
CA LEU A 132 -10.42 1.08 35.66
C LEU A 132 -11.22 0.01 36.41
N LEU A 133 -11.28 -1.21 35.87
CA LEU A 133 -11.92 -2.36 36.53
C LEU A 133 -11.23 -2.71 37.86
N GLN A 134 -9.91 -2.57 37.92
CA GLN A 134 -9.12 -2.71 39.16
C GLN A 134 -9.21 -1.48 40.08
N LYS A 135 -9.98 -0.45 39.72
CA LYS A 135 -10.10 0.84 40.44
C LYS A 135 -8.77 1.59 40.61
N LYS A 136 -7.77 1.29 39.77
CA LYS A 136 -6.46 1.96 39.75
C LYS A 136 -6.54 3.29 38.99
N TYR A 137 -7.36 4.22 39.49
CA TYR A 137 -7.74 5.44 38.78
C TYR A 137 -6.54 6.35 38.43
N GLN A 138 -5.57 6.50 39.32
CA GLN A 138 -4.39 7.33 39.04
C GLN A 138 -3.54 6.78 37.89
N SER A 139 -3.35 5.46 37.85
CA SER A 139 -2.66 4.79 36.74
C SER A 139 -3.44 4.88 35.44
N ALA A 140 -4.78 4.72 35.50
CA ALA A 140 -5.66 4.86 34.34
C ALA A 140 -5.62 6.28 33.78
N GLN A 141 -5.71 7.31 34.64
CA GLN A 141 -5.63 8.72 34.26
C GLN A 141 -4.32 9.04 33.55
N LYS A 142 -3.17 8.62 34.10
CA LYS A 142 -1.87 8.83 33.44
C LYS A 142 -1.83 8.23 32.03
N ARG A 143 -2.36 7.02 31.87
CA ARG A 143 -2.42 6.35 30.56
C ARG A 143 -3.41 7.02 29.61
N LEU A 144 -4.56 7.47 30.11
CA LEU A 144 -5.56 8.20 29.32
C LEU A 144 -4.98 9.50 28.74
N LEU A 145 -4.24 10.27 29.54
CA LEU A 145 -3.59 11.50 29.06
C LEU A 145 -2.58 11.21 27.94
N ALA A 146 -1.73 10.19 28.11
CA ALA A 146 -0.79 9.78 27.06
C ALA A 146 -1.52 9.24 25.81
N PHE A 147 -2.60 8.50 26.01
CA PHE A 147 -3.44 7.95 24.95
C PHE A 147 -4.09 9.05 24.12
N GLN A 148 -4.68 10.06 24.76
CA GLN A 148 -5.29 11.21 24.10
C GLN A 148 -4.28 12.01 23.26
N GLY A 149 -3.01 12.10 23.71
CA GLY A 149 -1.94 12.70 22.91
C GLY A 149 -1.63 11.93 21.61
N SER A 150 -1.78 10.61 21.62
CA SER A 150 -1.52 9.75 20.46
C SER A 150 -2.75 9.55 19.56
N PHE A 151 -3.94 9.58 20.17
CA PHE A 151 -5.23 9.27 19.57
C PHE A 151 -6.32 10.30 19.97
N PRO A 152 -6.17 11.58 19.57
CA PRO A 152 -7.04 12.67 20.03
C PRO A 152 -8.49 12.60 19.48
N GLY A 153 -8.76 11.69 18.54
CA GLY A 153 -10.06 11.47 17.92
C GLY A 153 -10.86 10.31 18.52
N VAL A 154 -10.47 9.76 19.68
CA VAL A 154 -11.15 8.61 20.29
C VAL A 154 -11.99 9.05 21.48
N ALA A 155 -13.30 9.23 21.26
CA ALA A 155 -14.26 9.71 22.26
C ALA A 155 -14.22 8.94 23.58
N ALA A 156 -14.12 7.60 23.51
CA ALA A 156 -14.10 6.72 24.67
C ALA A 156 -13.02 7.08 25.71
N SER A 157 -11.86 7.60 25.28
CA SER A 157 -10.81 8.03 26.21
C SER A 157 -11.23 9.25 27.03
N TYR A 158 -11.89 10.22 26.42
CA TYR A 158 -12.45 11.39 27.10
C TYR A 158 -13.58 10.99 28.04
N THR A 159 -14.46 10.07 27.64
CA THR A 159 -15.52 9.55 28.50
C THR A 159 -14.96 8.83 29.74
N MET A 160 -13.93 8.00 29.56
CA MET A 160 -13.25 7.34 30.68
C MET A 160 -12.57 8.32 31.63
N LEU A 161 -11.89 9.35 31.10
CA LEU A 161 -11.22 10.36 31.93
C LEU A 161 -12.24 11.25 32.66
N GLY A 162 -13.33 11.62 31.99
CA GLY A 162 -14.45 12.32 32.62
C GLY A 162 -15.06 11.53 33.77
N ASN A 163 -15.22 10.21 33.61
CA ASN A 163 -15.68 9.33 34.69
C ASN A 163 -14.72 9.32 35.90
N ILE A 164 -13.40 9.32 35.67
CA ILE A 164 -12.41 9.41 36.75
C ILE A 164 -12.55 10.73 37.51
N HIS A 165 -12.60 11.85 36.78
CA HIS A 165 -12.79 13.17 37.39
C HIS A 165 -14.11 13.25 38.16
N PHE A 166 -15.18 12.71 37.61
CA PHE A 166 -16.49 12.63 38.28
C PHE A 166 -16.41 11.86 39.60
N ILE A 167 -15.77 10.68 39.63
CA ILE A 167 -15.56 9.89 40.85
C ILE A 167 -14.75 10.67 41.89
N ASN A 168 -13.77 11.45 41.42
CA ASN A 168 -12.94 12.31 42.27
C ASN A 168 -13.61 13.64 42.65
N LYS A 169 -14.88 13.85 42.27
CA LYS A 169 -15.64 15.09 42.50
C LYS A 169 -15.04 16.34 41.84
N GLN A 170 -14.23 16.14 40.80
CA GLN A 170 -13.63 17.18 39.97
C GLN A 170 -14.61 17.47 38.82
N TYR A 171 -15.70 18.18 39.13
CA TYR A 171 -16.86 18.24 38.26
C TYR A 171 -16.63 19.11 37.03
N GLU A 172 -15.85 20.19 37.15
CA GLU A 172 -15.46 21.06 36.06
C GLU A 172 -14.59 20.31 35.03
N GLU A 173 -13.58 19.58 35.51
CA GLU A 173 -12.75 18.74 34.66
C GLU A 173 -13.55 17.61 34.02
N ALA A 174 -14.46 16.98 34.79
CA ALA A 174 -15.37 15.97 34.26
C ALA A 174 -16.24 16.55 33.13
N GLN A 175 -16.80 17.74 33.31
CA GLN A 175 -17.62 18.44 32.33
C GLN A 175 -16.84 18.64 31.02
N ALA A 176 -15.60 19.15 31.12
CA ALA A 176 -14.75 19.41 29.96
C ALA A 176 -14.46 18.12 29.17
N GLN A 177 -14.18 17.01 29.87
CA GLN A 177 -13.93 15.72 29.22
C GLN A 177 -15.19 15.16 28.54
N PHE A 178 -16.36 15.22 29.19
CA PHE A 178 -17.60 14.74 28.57
C PHE A 178 -18.01 15.57 27.37
N LEU A 179 -17.85 16.90 27.42
CA LEU A 179 -18.07 17.77 26.25
C LEU A 179 -17.15 17.39 25.09
N ARG A 180 -15.87 17.13 25.37
CA ARG A 180 -14.93 16.68 24.34
C ARG A 180 -15.33 15.34 23.73
N ALA A 181 -15.75 14.38 24.56
CA ALA A 181 -16.25 13.09 24.07
C ALA A 181 -17.43 13.27 23.10
N ILE A 182 -18.45 14.03 23.50
CA ILE A 182 -19.66 14.29 22.68
C ILE A 182 -19.33 15.05 21.40
N SER A 183 -18.33 15.95 21.42
CA SER A 183 -17.88 16.66 20.21
C SER A 183 -17.25 15.73 19.16
N ILE A 184 -16.72 14.58 19.60
CA ILE A 184 -16.09 13.57 18.73
C ILE A 184 -17.13 12.52 18.32
N ASP A 185 -17.90 12.02 19.29
CA ASP A 185 -18.99 11.07 19.07
C ASP A 185 -20.28 11.60 19.72
N PRO A 186 -21.15 12.24 18.94
CA PRO A 186 -22.44 12.73 19.43
C PRO A 186 -23.38 11.63 19.95
N GLN A 187 -23.09 10.36 19.67
CA GLN A 187 -23.90 9.22 20.13
C GLN A 187 -23.35 8.57 21.41
N ASP A 188 -22.32 9.13 22.05
CA ASP A 188 -21.83 8.65 23.34
C ASP A 188 -22.86 8.91 24.45
N GLN A 189 -23.72 7.90 24.67
CA GLN A 189 -24.78 7.95 25.67
C GLN A 189 -24.23 8.05 27.10
N THR A 190 -23.03 7.50 27.34
CA THR A 190 -22.42 7.54 28.67
C THR A 190 -21.97 8.96 28.98
N ALA A 191 -21.23 9.60 28.09
CA ALA A 191 -20.80 10.99 28.24
C ALA A 191 -22.00 11.93 28.37
N THR A 192 -23.03 11.74 27.53
CA THR A 192 -24.26 12.56 27.58
C THR A 192 -24.97 12.46 28.92
N ARG A 193 -25.13 11.23 29.45
CA ARG A 193 -25.76 11.00 30.75
C ARG A 193 -24.97 11.64 31.90
N PHE A 194 -23.64 11.44 31.93
CA PHE A 194 -22.82 12.00 33.00
C PHE A 194 -22.69 13.53 32.90
N LEU A 195 -22.63 14.10 31.69
CA LEU A 195 -22.64 15.56 31.51
C LEU A 195 -23.91 16.20 32.08
N ALA A 196 -25.08 15.57 31.87
CA ALA A 196 -26.33 16.06 32.44
C ALA A 196 -26.31 16.04 33.98
N VAL A 197 -25.71 15.01 34.58
CA VAL A 197 -25.54 14.94 36.05
C VAL A 197 -24.56 16.01 36.54
N VAL A 198 -23.40 16.15 35.89
CA VAL A 198 -22.38 17.15 36.24
C VAL A 198 -22.93 18.57 36.19
N ARG A 199 -23.70 18.91 35.15
CA ARG A 199 -24.32 20.24 35.02
C ARG A 199 -25.21 20.58 36.21
N LYS A 200 -26.05 19.64 36.65
CA LYS A 200 -26.90 19.83 37.83
C LYS A 200 -26.13 20.00 39.15
N ILE A 201 -24.91 19.49 39.23
CA ILE A 201 -24.06 19.64 40.41
C ILE A 201 -23.36 21.01 40.42
N LEU A 202 -23.09 21.57 39.24
CA LEU A 202 -22.41 22.85 39.06
C LEU A 202 -23.35 24.06 39.02
N GLU A 203 -24.67 23.83 38.91
CA GLU A 203 -25.73 24.83 39.08
C GLU A 203 -25.90 25.24 40.55
#